data_AF-A0A0B6XXD0-F1
#
_entry.id   AF-A0A0B6XXD0-F1
#
_cell.length_a   1.000
_cell.length_b   1.000
_cell.length_c   1.000
_cell.angle_alpha   90.00
_cell.angle_beta   90.00
_cell.angle_gamma   90.00
#
_symmetry.space_group_name_H-M   'P 1'
#
loop_
_entity.id
_entity.type
_entity.pdbx_description
1 polymer ?
#
loop_
_entity_poly.entity_id
_entity_poly.type
_entity_poly.pdbx_seq_one_letter_code
_entity_poly.pdbx_strand_id
1 'polypeptide(L)'
;FSTDFQLVLCLGKQKRRKVAPILKKVSPDMTAELMDKPLQAKLSKEIIRCVNFAAIKHRNMRREDEQQTPYINHLIDTAYILVNEGGISDLTVLQASLLHSTIEDTDTSYFELHAVFGEDIANLVKEL
;
A
#
# COMPACT_ATOMS: atom_id res chain seq x y z
N PHE A 1 -15.59 17.07 -5.44
CA PHE A 1 -14.15 17.22 -5.17
C PHE A 1 -13.74 16.17 -4.15
N SER A 2 -13.28 15.01 -4.63
CA SER A 2 -13.01 13.82 -3.82
C SER A 2 -11.84 14.05 -2.84
N THR A 3 -11.90 13.39 -1.69
CA THR A 3 -10.93 13.33 -0.58
C THR A 3 -9.47 13.06 -1.01
N ASP A 4 -9.23 12.64 -2.25
CA ASP A 4 -7.89 12.37 -2.80
C ASP A 4 -7.00 13.62 -2.94
N PHE A 5 -7.57 14.83 -3.06
CA PHE A 5 -6.75 16.05 -3.07
C PHE A 5 -6.21 16.44 -1.69
N GLN A 6 -6.82 15.96 -0.60
CA GLN A 6 -6.29 16.18 0.75
C GLN A 6 -4.99 15.38 0.98
N LEU A 7 -4.79 14.24 0.30
CA LEU A 7 -3.52 13.51 0.36
C LEU A 7 -2.37 14.29 -0.29
N VAL A 8 -2.64 15.04 -1.38
CA VAL A 8 -1.68 15.96 -2.00
C VAL A 8 -1.35 17.12 -1.06
N LEU A 9 -2.31 17.56 -0.24
CA LEU A 9 -2.07 18.58 0.78
C LEU A 9 -1.18 18.10 1.94
N CYS A 10 -1.13 16.79 2.22
CA CYS A 10 -0.29 16.22 3.28
C CYS A 10 1.17 15.96 2.85
N LEU A 11 1.49 16.03 1.56
CA LEU A 11 2.87 15.88 1.08
C LEU A 11 3.68 17.16 1.34
N GLY A 12 4.76 17.04 2.11
CA GLY A 12 5.72 18.14 2.32
C GLY A 12 6.26 18.72 1.01
N LYS A 13 6.63 20.01 1.02
CA LYS A 13 7.01 20.82 -0.17
C LYS A 13 7.98 20.10 -1.12
N GLN A 14 8.92 19.31 -0.59
CA GLN A 14 9.91 18.57 -1.38
C GLN A 14 9.31 17.38 -2.15
N LYS A 15 8.38 16.61 -1.55
CA LYS A 15 7.70 15.50 -2.23
C LYS A 15 6.84 16.01 -3.40
N ARG A 16 6.13 17.13 -3.21
CA ARG A 16 5.34 17.77 -4.27
C ARG A 16 6.18 18.20 -5.47
N ARG A 17 7.38 18.76 -5.25
CA ARG A 17 8.29 19.15 -6.34
C ARG A 17 8.72 17.96 -7.20
N LYS A 18 8.93 16.78 -6.61
CA LYS A 18 9.35 15.56 -7.33
C LYS A 18 8.22 14.94 -8.16
N VAL A 19 6.97 15.00 -7.70
CA VAL A 19 5.82 14.42 -8.43
C VAL A 19 5.21 15.37 -9.47
N ALA A 20 5.41 16.68 -9.32
CA ALA A 20 4.84 17.69 -10.23
C ALA A 20 5.15 17.46 -11.73
N PRO A 21 6.36 17.03 -12.14
CA PRO A 21 6.63 16.70 -13.55
C PRO A 21 5.82 15.51 -14.06
N ILE A 22 5.58 14.50 -13.20
CA ILE A 22 4.78 13.30 -13.55
C ILE A 22 3.32 13.73 -13.77
N LEU A 23 2.76 14.50 -12.83
CA LEU A 23 1.38 14.99 -12.92
C LEU A 23 1.13 15.90 -14.13
N LYS A 24 2.14 16.64 -14.59
CA LYS A 24 2.04 17.46 -15.82
C LYS A 24 2.07 16.64 -17.11
N LYS A 25 2.69 15.45 -17.08
CA LYS A 25 2.77 14.52 -18.23
C LYS A 25 1.55 13.61 -18.31
N VAL A 26 0.93 13.31 -17.18
CA VAL A 26 -0.36 12.62 -17.11
C VAL A 26 -1.43 13.62 -17.57
N SER A 27 -1.99 13.44 -18.78
CA SER A 27 -3.02 14.35 -19.28
C SER A 27 -4.28 14.27 -18.40
N PRO A 28 -5.07 15.37 -18.29
CA PRO A 28 -6.39 15.33 -17.64
C PRO A 28 -7.33 14.29 -18.28
N ASP A 29 -7.15 13.99 -19.57
CA ASP A 29 -7.91 12.96 -20.28
C ASP A 29 -7.56 11.55 -19.83
N MET A 30 -6.31 11.26 -19.46
CA MET A 30 -5.92 9.96 -18.92
C MET A 30 -6.53 9.72 -17.52
N THR A 31 -6.75 10.78 -16.74
CA THR A 31 -7.56 10.68 -15.52
C THR A 31 -9.04 10.45 -15.81
N ALA A 32 -9.58 10.96 -16.93
CA ALA A 32 -10.96 10.72 -17.34
C ALA A 32 -11.18 9.31 -17.92
N GLU A 33 -10.23 8.75 -18.68
CA GLU A 33 -10.26 7.34 -19.11
C GLU A 33 -10.13 6.36 -17.94
N LEU A 34 -9.34 6.71 -16.92
CA LEU A 34 -9.30 5.97 -15.65
C LEU A 34 -10.62 6.06 -14.88
N MET A 35 -11.41 7.12 -15.09
CA MET A 35 -12.77 7.24 -14.53
C MET A 35 -13.79 6.34 -15.24
N ASP A 36 -13.48 5.81 -16.43
CA ASP A 36 -14.30 4.80 -17.13
C ASP A 36 -14.05 3.36 -16.63
N LYS A 37 -13.01 3.14 -15.80
CA LYS A 37 -12.73 1.86 -15.12
C LYS A 37 -12.60 2.02 -13.60
N PRO A 38 -13.70 2.41 -12.92
CA PRO A 38 -13.66 2.77 -11.50
C PRO A 38 -13.16 1.66 -10.59
N LEU A 39 -13.42 0.39 -10.95
CA LEU A 39 -12.93 -0.77 -10.19
C LEU A 39 -11.39 -0.88 -10.25
N GLN A 40 -10.80 -0.71 -11.42
CA GLN A 40 -9.34 -0.82 -11.59
C GLN A 40 -8.62 0.31 -10.84
N ALA A 41 -9.12 1.54 -10.96
CA ALA A 41 -8.59 2.68 -10.22
C ALA A 41 -8.68 2.47 -8.70
N LYS A 42 -9.80 1.92 -8.21
CA LYS A 42 -9.98 1.58 -6.80
C LYS A 42 -8.98 0.52 -6.34
N LEU A 43 -8.82 -0.57 -7.09
CA LEU A 43 -7.89 -1.66 -6.75
C LEU A 43 -6.45 -1.17 -6.64
N SER A 44 -5.96 -0.44 -7.64
CA SER A 44 -4.61 0.12 -7.62
C SER A 44 -4.40 1.07 -6.44
N LYS A 45 -5.41 1.90 -6.12
CA LYS A 45 -5.37 2.81 -4.98
C LYS A 45 -5.24 2.07 -3.65
N GLU A 46 -6.02 1.03 -3.44
CA GLU A 46 -5.99 0.26 -2.18
C GLU A 46 -4.67 -0.49 -1.98
N ILE A 47 -4.10 -1.07 -3.05
CA ILE A 47 -2.79 -1.73 -2.98
C ILE A 47 -1.68 -0.72 -2.67
N ILE A 48 -1.62 0.41 -3.40
CA ILE A 48 -0.61 1.44 -3.15
C ILE A 48 -0.70 1.98 -1.72
N ARG A 49 -1.92 2.13 -1.20
CA ARG A 49 -2.18 2.54 0.18
C ARG A 49 -1.61 1.55 1.20
N CYS A 50 -1.80 0.24 0.99
CA CYS A 50 -1.26 -0.81 1.87
C CYS A 50 0.26 -0.83 1.85
N VAL A 51 0.87 -0.84 0.66
CA VAL A 51 2.34 -0.84 0.52
C VAL A 51 2.94 0.39 1.21
N ASN A 52 2.35 1.57 1.04
CA ASN A 52 2.84 2.79 1.69
C ASN A 52 2.72 2.72 3.22
N PHE A 53 1.63 2.16 3.75
CA PHE A 53 1.47 1.98 5.20
C PHE A 53 2.53 1.02 5.76
N ALA A 54 2.68 -0.16 5.14
CA ALA A 54 3.70 -1.14 5.51
C ALA A 54 5.11 -0.54 5.46
N ALA A 55 5.44 0.21 4.40
CA ALA A 55 6.74 0.87 4.27
C ALA A 55 7.01 1.89 5.39
N ILE A 56 5.99 2.60 5.86
CA ILE A 56 6.13 3.57 6.96
C ILE A 56 6.36 2.85 8.30
N LYS A 57 5.61 1.78 8.55
CA LYS A 57 5.70 0.99 9.80
C LYS A 57 7.06 0.27 9.89
N HIS A 58 7.51 -0.34 8.80
CA HIS A 58 8.78 -1.06 8.72
C HIS A 58 9.98 -0.21 8.27
N ARG A 59 9.88 1.14 8.27
CA ARG A 59 10.90 2.05 7.68
C ARG A 59 12.34 1.83 8.18
N ASN A 60 12.47 1.42 9.44
CA ASN A 60 13.76 1.22 10.10
C ASN A 60 14.16 -0.26 10.20
N MET A 61 13.30 -1.18 9.79
CA MET A 61 13.58 -2.61 9.85
C MET A 61 14.37 -3.09 8.63
N ARG A 62 15.17 -4.12 8.84
CA ARG A 62 16.04 -4.75 7.85
C ARG A 62 15.90 -6.26 7.92
N ARG A 63 16.13 -6.94 6.80
CA ARG A 63 16.22 -8.40 6.74
C ARG A 63 17.54 -8.87 7.34
N GLU A 64 17.54 -10.10 7.85
CA GLU A 64 18.76 -10.79 8.31
C GLU A 64 19.54 -11.37 7.13
N ASP A 65 19.87 -10.52 6.16
CA ASP A 65 20.78 -10.84 5.06
C ASP A 65 22.04 -9.97 5.13
N GLU A 66 23.07 -10.36 4.38
CA GLU A 66 24.37 -9.66 4.37
C GLU A 66 24.24 -8.19 3.96
N GLN A 67 23.25 -7.86 3.13
CA GLN A 67 23.05 -6.52 2.59
C GLN A 67 22.17 -5.64 3.49
N GLN A 68 21.59 -6.20 4.55
CA GLN A 68 20.59 -5.54 5.38
C GLN A 68 19.51 -4.93 4.49
N THR A 69 18.88 -5.74 3.65
CA THR A 69 17.84 -5.29 2.72
C THR A 69 16.67 -4.69 3.50
N PRO A 70 16.05 -3.58 3.06
CA PRO A 70 14.85 -3.03 3.71
C PRO A 70 13.74 -4.07 3.85
N TYR A 71 13.14 -4.17 5.04
CA TYR A 71 12.16 -5.22 5.34
C TYR A 71 10.90 -5.17 4.44
N ILE A 72 10.54 -3.98 3.94
CA ILE A 72 9.43 -3.83 2.98
C ILE A 72 9.59 -4.72 1.73
N ASN A 73 10.82 -5.05 1.32
CA ASN A 73 11.06 -5.97 0.21
C ASN A 73 10.49 -7.36 0.51
N HIS A 74 10.62 -7.86 1.74
CA HIS A 74 10.04 -9.13 2.14
C HIS A 74 8.51 -9.13 1.99
N LEU A 75 7.84 -8.06 2.44
CA LEU A 75 6.38 -7.96 2.34
C LEU A 75 5.90 -7.90 0.88
N ILE A 76 6.64 -7.20 0.02
CA ILE A 76 6.36 -7.14 -1.42
C ILE A 76 6.62 -8.51 -2.07
N ASP A 77 7.71 -9.19 -1.71
CA ASP A 77 8.05 -10.53 -2.23
C ASP A 77 6.95 -11.55 -1.87
N THR A 78 6.43 -11.52 -0.63
CA THR A 78 5.32 -12.38 -0.21
C THR A 78 4.07 -12.15 -1.07
N ALA A 79 3.67 -10.89 -1.28
CA ALA A 79 2.54 -10.58 -2.15
C ALA A 79 2.80 -10.99 -3.61
N TYR A 80 4.03 -10.80 -4.09
CA TYR A 80 4.44 -11.20 -5.43
C TYR A 80 4.31 -12.71 -5.65
N ILE A 81 4.76 -13.53 -4.70
CA ILE A 81 4.64 -15.00 -4.75
C ILE A 81 3.17 -15.42 -4.77
N LEU A 82 2.32 -14.83 -3.91
CA LEU A 82 0.89 -15.15 -3.90
C LEU A 82 0.21 -14.88 -5.24
N VAL A 83 0.54 -13.78 -5.90
CA VAL A 83 -0.02 -13.44 -7.23
C VAL A 83 0.52 -14.36 -8.32
N ASN A 84 1.85 -14.50 -8.42
CA ASN A 84 2.48 -15.13 -9.58
C ASN A 84 2.57 -16.64 -9.50
N GLU A 85 2.76 -17.19 -8.29
CA GLU A 85 2.90 -18.62 -8.05
C GLU A 85 1.61 -19.20 -7.46
N GLY A 86 0.97 -18.47 -6.54
CA GLY A 86 -0.28 -18.88 -5.90
C GLY A 86 -1.55 -18.62 -6.73
N GLY A 87 -1.47 -17.82 -7.79
CA GLY A 87 -2.63 -17.42 -8.60
C GLY A 87 -3.68 -16.62 -7.82
N ILE A 88 -3.29 -16.02 -6.68
CA ILE A 88 -4.19 -15.28 -5.82
C ILE A 88 -4.46 -13.89 -6.40
N SER A 89 -5.73 -13.56 -6.53
CA SER A 89 -6.20 -12.25 -7.01
C SER A 89 -7.18 -11.57 -6.06
N ASP A 90 -7.51 -12.22 -4.95
CA ASP A 90 -8.38 -11.64 -3.93
C ASP A 90 -7.69 -10.44 -3.26
N LEU A 91 -8.36 -9.29 -3.29
CA LEU A 91 -7.78 -8.04 -2.80
C LEU A 91 -7.49 -8.10 -1.30
N THR A 92 -8.42 -8.64 -0.50
CA THR A 92 -8.28 -8.70 0.96
C THR A 92 -7.09 -9.55 1.35
N VAL A 93 -6.89 -10.70 0.68
CA VAL A 93 -5.72 -11.57 0.91
C VAL A 93 -4.42 -10.86 0.55
N LEU A 94 -4.36 -10.17 -0.59
CA LEU A 94 -3.16 -9.43 -1.00
C LEU A 94 -2.85 -8.24 -0.08
N GLN A 95 -3.88 -7.56 0.42
CA GLN A 95 -3.71 -6.50 1.41
C GLN A 95 -3.21 -7.07 2.74
N ALA A 96 -3.78 -8.18 3.21
CA ALA A 96 -3.33 -8.83 4.42
C ALA A 96 -1.89 -9.34 4.30
N SER A 97 -1.48 -9.92 3.16
CA SER A 97 -0.09 -10.36 2.97
C SER A 97 0.91 -9.20 3.03
N LEU A 98 0.53 -8.02 2.51
CA LEU A 98 1.36 -6.81 2.59
C LEU A 98 1.43 -6.22 4.01
N LEU A 99 0.50 -6.58 4.89
CA LEU A 99 0.35 -6.04 6.25
C LEU A 99 0.63 -7.07 7.35
N HIS A 100 0.88 -8.33 7.03
CA HIS A 100 0.86 -9.45 7.99
C HIS A 100 1.81 -9.20 9.18
N SER A 101 3.03 -8.75 8.93
CA SER A 101 4.02 -8.51 9.98
C SER A 101 3.83 -7.18 10.73
N THR A 102 2.82 -6.36 10.40
CA THR A 102 2.70 -5.03 11.02
C THR A 102 2.29 -5.11 12.48
N ILE A 103 1.37 -6.01 12.86
CA ILE A 103 0.98 -6.18 14.27
C ILE A 103 2.12 -6.82 15.08
N GLU A 104 2.78 -7.83 14.51
CA GLU A 104 3.81 -8.60 15.21
C GLU A 104 5.11 -7.80 15.40
N ASP A 105 5.58 -7.13 14.35
CA ASP A 105 6.94 -6.56 14.34
C ASP A 105 6.99 -5.04 14.58
N THR A 106 5.85 -4.36 14.68
CA THR A 106 5.80 -2.89 14.77
C THR A 106 4.87 -2.41 15.88
N ASP A 107 4.74 -1.09 16.03
CA ASP A 107 3.81 -0.47 16.98
C ASP A 107 2.35 -0.44 16.49
N THR A 108 2.06 -1.12 15.38
CA THR A 108 0.72 -1.16 14.80
C THR A 108 -0.22 -2.00 15.65
N SER A 109 -1.36 -1.43 16.02
CA SER A 109 -2.41 -2.18 16.73
C SER A 109 -3.46 -2.71 15.76
N TYR A 110 -4.15 -3.78 16.16
CA TYR A 110 -5.35 -4.26 15.47
C TYR A 110 -6.36 -3.13 15.23
N PHE A 111 -6.59 -2.26 16.22
CA PHE A 111 -7.55 -1.15 16.11
C PHE A 111 -7.13 -0.11 15.08
N GLU A 112 -5.82 0.13 14.92
CA GLU A 112 -5.27 0.99 13.87
C GLU A 112 -5.56 0.37 12.50
N LEU A 113 -5.28 -0.92 12.29
CA LEU A 113 -5.58 -1.59 11.02
C LEU A 113 -7.09 -1.60 10.73
N HIS A 114 -7.92 -1.89 11.73
CA HIS A 114 -9.37 -1.86 11.59
C HIS A 114 -9.85 -0.47 11.16
N ALA A 115 -9.35 0.59 11.78
CA ALA A 115 -9.74 1.96 11.43
C ALA A 115 -9.26 2.39 10.04
N VAL A 116 -8.09 1.91 9.60
CA VAL A 116 -7.49 2.31 8.32
C VAL A 116 -8.02 1.48 7.15
N PHE A 117 -8.09 0.16 7.32
CA PHE A 117 -8.34 -0.80 6.24
C PHE A 117 -9.69 -1.54 6.36
N GLY A 118 -10.32 -1.50 7.53
CA GLY A 118 -11.58 -2.19 7.80
C GLY A 118 -11.37 -3.52 8.53
N GLU A 119 -12.49 -4.08 8.98
CA GLU A 119 -12.54 -5.26 9.84
C GLU A 119 -11.96 -6.51 9.18
N ASP A 120 -12.34 -6.81 7.93
CA ASP A 120 -11.93 -8.03 7.23
C ASP A 120 -10.40 -8.16 7.15
N ILE A 121 -9.72 -7.07 6.80
CA ILE A 121 -8.25 -7.03 6.69
C ILE A 121 -7.62 -7.11 8.08
N ALA A 122 -8.15 -6.39 9.06
CA ALA A 122 -7.60 -6.41 10.41
C ALA A 122 -7.72 -7.79 11.07
N ASN A 123 -8.85 -8.48 10.84
CA ASN A 123 -9.05 -9.84 11.32
C ASN A 123 -8.09 -10.81 10.63
N LEU A 124 -8.00 -10.76 9.30
CA LEU A 124 -7.11 -11.64 8.56
C LEU A 124 -5.64 -11.44 8.96
N VAL A 125 -5.18 -10.20 9.11
CA VAL A 125 -3.81 -9.91 9.57
C VAL A 125 -3.56 -10.41 10.98
N LYS A 126 -4.55 -10.39 11.86
CA LYS A 126 -4.42 -10.88 13.24
C LYS A 126 -4.36 -12.42 13.33
N GLU A 127 -4.89 -13.11 12.34
CA GLU A 127 -4.90 -14.58 12.28
C GLU A 127 -3.63 -15.18 11.66
N LEU A 128 -2.87 -14.38 10.91
CA LEU A 128 -1.57 -14.72 10.32
C LEU A 128 -0.45 -14.59 11.35
#